data_AF-A0AA39NTB4-F1
#
_entry.id   AF-A0AA39NTB4-F1
#
_cell.length_a   1.000
_cell.length_b   1.000
_cell.length_c   1.000
_cell.angle_alpha   90.00
_cell.angle_beta   90.00
_cell.angle_gamma   90.00
#
_symmetry.space_group_name_H-M   'P 1'
#
loop_
_entity.id
_entity.type
_entity.pdbx_description
1 polymer ?
#
loop_
_entity_poly.entity_id
_entity_poly.type
_entity_poly.pdbx_seq_one_letter_code
_entity_poly.pdbx_strand_id
1 'polypeptide(L)'
;MLPEDLTPSKIRGNPKLLLHNGAASTPNSPFDGRYGTILDGQDSIIVTPNSSFMPRLPIAYIDQYPHFACIHRVAPEGNRALRPLFHGLTHYDFVECDDMAIVKGVGRLRPSTFLRLQSACQAVIDSVGGVNGSNTMLSGLRSHVSLIELLLGRLHALPMSFARVCLTVAETQRVTRELHAFVEYMTIYKPLMEAPESNAPSMPIDDMLVGAFSNDATVVQRFFKVGIPVWRMVAMKDLLGICINNLSEFTTPPFVEEPCPLRLPTVFVGSSEVPQDSRLHYALDALG
;
A
#
# COMPACT_ATOMS: atom_id res chain seq x y z
N MET A 1 5.13 -23.41 -35.71
CA MET A 1 3.74 -22.92 -35.81
C MET A 1 3.28 -22.60 -34.40
N LEU A 2 3.07 -21.33 -34.09
CA LEU A 2 2.51 -20.91 -32.80
C LEU A 2 1.01 -21.24 -32.80
N PRO A 3 0.42 -21.67 -31.67
CA PRO A 3 -1.01 -21.93 -31.62
C PRO A 3 -1.77 -20.64 -31.92
N GLU A 4 -2.74 -20.70 -32.82
CA GLU A 4 -3.78 -19.68 -32.93
C GLU A 4 -4.36 -19.38 -31.55
N ASP A 5 -4.39 -18.09 -31.21
CA ASP A 5 -4.93 -17.44 -30.03
C ASP A 5 -4.63 -18.15 -28.69
N LEU A 6 -3.57 -17.71 -28.03
CA LEU A 6 -3.36 -17.91 -26.59
C LEU A 6 -4.56 -17.29 -25.85
N THR A 7 -5.42 -18.13 -25.28
CA THR A 7 -6.56 -17.70 -24.45
C THR A 7 -6.33 -18.05 -22.98
N PRO A 8 -6.94 -17.31 -22.04
CA PRO A 8 -6.88 -17.62 -20.61
C PRO A 8 -7.15 -19.10 -20.29
N SER A 9 -8.17 -19.69 -20.91
CA SER A 9 -8.56 -21.09 -20.73
C SER A 9 -7.50 -22.08 -21.22
N LYS A 10 -6.85 -21.81 -22.36
CA LYS A 10 -5.75 -22.64 -22.87
C LYS A 10 -4.53 -22.61 -21.94
N ILE A 11 -4.21 -21.44 -21.40
CA ILE A 11 -3.08 -21.30 -20.46
C ILE A 11 -3.36 -22.00 -19.14
N ARG A 12 -4.58 -21.89 -18.60
CA ARG A 12 -4.95 -22.66 -17.40
C ARG A 12 -4.88 -24.17 -17.63
N GLY A 13 -5.33 -24.64 -18.80
CA GLY A 13 -5.24 -26.06 -19.18
C GLY A 13 -3.81 -26.54 -19.45
N ASN A 14 -2.91 -25.64 -19.85
CA ASN A 14 -1.50 -25.95 -20.09
C ASN A 14 -0.58 -24.75 -19.78
N PRO A 15 -0.18 -24.55 -18.50
CA PRO A 15 0.67 -23.45 -18.07
C PRO A 15 2.00 -23.35 -18.82
N LYS A 16 2.53 -24.48 -19.30
CA LYS A 16 3.81 -24.56 -20.03
C LYS A 16 3.82 -23.73 -21.31
N LEU A 17 2.65 -23.35 -21.84
CA LEU A 17 2.52 -22.44 -22.98
C LEU A 17 3.15 -21.06 -22.69
N LEU A 18 3.21 -20.62 -21.43
CA LEU A 18 3.85 -19.35 -21.03
C LEU A 18 5.25 -19.51 -20.44
N LEU A 19 5.60 -20.71 -19.96
CA LEU A 19 6.84 -20.95 -19.21
C LEU A 19 8.02 -21.34 -20.10
N HIS A 20 7.83 -21.42 -21.42
CA HIS A 20 8.82 -21.94 -22.37
C HIS A 20 10.07 -21.07 -22.51
N ASN A 21 10.00 -19.79 -22.13
CA ASN A 21 11.13 -18.85 -22.14
C ASN A 21 11.83 -18.72 -20.78
N GLY A 22 11.35 -19.42 -19.74
CA GLY A 22 11.93 -19.43 -18.39
C GLY A 22 13.25 -20.19 -18.32
N ALA A 23 14.31 -19.67 -18.97
CA ALA A 23 15.65 -20.18 -18.77
C ALA A 23 16.11 -19.81 -17.35
N ALA A 24 16.32 -20.81 -16.49
CA ALA A 24 16.60 -20.68 -15.06
C ALA A 24 17.94 -19.97 -14.70
N SER A 25 18.65 -19.37 -15.65
CA SER A 25 20.00 -18.84 -15.47
C SER A 25 20.18 -17.35 -15.80
N THR A 26 19.19 -16.67 -16.37
CA THR A 26 19.28 -15.22 -16.64
C THR A 26 18.48 -14.42 -15.61
N PRO A 27 19.06 -13.36 -15.01
CA PRO A 27 18.32 -12.43 -14.16
C PRO A 27 17.13 -11.85 -14.93
N ASN A 28 15.97 -11.76 -14.29
CA ASN A 28 14.79 -11.15 -14.89
C ASN A 28 15.08 -9.71 -15.29
N SER A 29 14.67 -9.31 -16.48
CA SER A 29 14.61 -7.89 -16.85
C SER A 29 13.38 -7.22 -16.22
N PRO A 30 13.30 -5.88 -16.23
CA PRO A 30 12.12 -5.15 -15.75
C PRO A 30 10.82 -5.52 -16.49
N PHE A 31 10.94 -6.10 -17.69
CA PHE A 31 9.79 -6.45 -18.52
C PHE A 31 9.51 -7.96 -18.54
N ASP A 32 10.31 -8.77 -17.86
CA ASP A 32 9.98 -10.17 -17.64
C ASP A 32 9.02 -10.33 -16.45
N GLY A 33 8.42 -11.49 -16.34
CA GLY A 33 7.56 -11.90 -15.23
C GLY A 33 8.26 -12.95 -14.37
N ARG A 34 8.62 -12.60 -13.15
CA ARG A 34 8.90 -13.61 -12.11
C ARG A 34 7.64 -14.41 -11.81
N TYR A 35 6.50 -13.73 -11.73
CA TYR A 35 5.18 -14.30 -11.55
C TYR A 35 4.19 -13.66 -12.52
N GLY A 36 3.18 -14.44 -12.93
CA GLY A 36 2.03 -13.99 -13.68
C GLY A 36 0.71 -14.50 -13.09
N THR A 37 -0.34 -13.71 -13.15
CA THR A 37 -1.71 -14.12 -12.79
C THR A 37 -2.70 -13.74 -13.87
N ILE A 38 -3.55 -14.69 -14.25
CA ILE A 38 -4.52 -14.54 -15.34
C ILE A 38 -5.78 -13.88 -14.78
N LEU A 39 -6.22 -12.80 -15.41
CA LEU A 39 -7.48 -12.13 -15.07
C LEU A 39 -8.66 -12.86 -15.70
N ASP A 40 -9.62 -13.29 -14.89
CA ASP A 40 -10.85 -13.91 -15.39
C ASP A 40 -11.66 -12.92 -16.23
N GLY A 41 -12.08 -13.36 -17.41
CA GLY A 41 -12.90 -12.55 -18.32
C GLY A 41 -12.15 -11.42 -19.05
N GLN A 42 -10.82 -11.36 -18.96
CA GLN A 42 -10.00 -10.41 -19.72
C GLN A 42 -8.92 -11.12 -20.54
N ASP A 43 -8.64 -10.61 -21.74
CA ASP A 43 -7.52 -11.05 -22.58
C ASP A 43 -6.18 -10.42 -22.15
N SER A 44 -5.94 -10.47 -20.83
CA SER A 44 -4.78 -9.87 -20.19
C SER A 44 -4.26 -10.72 -19.03
N ILE A 45 -2.96 -10.63 -18.81
CA ILE A 45 -2.27 -11.17 -17.64
C ILE A 45 -1.68 -10.02 -16.82
N ILE A 46 -1.64 -10.15 -15.50
CA ILE A 46 -0.81 -9.29 -14.65
C ILE A 46 0.52 -9.99 -14.45
N VAL A 47 1.62 -9.29 -14.66
CA VAL A 47 2.98 -9.80 -14.44
C VAL A 47 3.75 -8.89 -13.49
N THR A 48 4.68 -9.47 -12.75
CA THR A 48 5.65 -8.73 -11.93
C THR A 48 7.06 -9.23 -12.19
N PRO A 49 8.04 -8.34 -12.43
CA PRO A 49 9.43 -8.73 -12.64
C PRO A 49 10.15 -9.08 -11.33
N ASN A 50 9.74 -8.51 -10.20
CA ASN A 50 10.49 -8.56 -8.94
C ASN A 50 9.70 -9.11 -7.74
N SER A 51 8.38 -8.94 -7.68
CA SER A 51 7.56 -9.33 -6.52
C SER A 51 7.39 -10.83 -6.37
N SER A 52 7.29 -11.29 -5.12
CA SER A 52 6.99 -12.68 -4.76
C SER A 52 5.49 -12.96 -4.56
N PHE A 53 4.63 -11.94 -4.61
CA PHE A 53 3.18 -12.07 -4.42
C PHE A 53 2.39 -11.30 -5.49
N MET A 54 1.11 -11.68 -5.64
CA MET A 54 0.18 -11.05 -6.57
C MET A 54 -0.99 -10.41 -5.81
N PRO A 55 -1.04 -9.07 -5.67
CA PRO A 55 -2.13 -8.41 -4.95
C PRO A 55 -3.44 -8.53 -5.73
N ARG A 56 -4.55 -8.79 -5.01
CA ARG A 56 -5.91 -8.78 -5.60
C ARG A 56 -6.32 -7.42 -6.16
N LEU A 57 -5.90 -6.35 -5.50
CA LEU A 57 -6.19 -4.96 -5.88
C LEU A 57 -4.90 -4.15 -5.80
N PRO A 58 -4.08 -4.11 -6.87
CA PRO A 58 -2.88 -3.31 -6.85
C PRO A 58 -3.23 -1.82 -6.86
N ILE A 59 -2.49 -1.02 -6.10
CA ILE A 59 -2.59 0.44 -6.17
C ILE A 59 -2.02 0.90 -7.51
N ALA A 60 -2.82 1.62 -8.30
CA ALA A 60 -2.33 2.22 -9.53
C ALA A 60 -1.28 3.28 -9.22
N TYR A 61 -0.21 3.33 -10.00
CA TYR A 61 0.79 4.37 -9.89
C TYR A 61 0.18 5.74 -10.27
N ILE A 62 0.46 6.76 -9.46
CA ILE A 62 -0.01 8.13 -9.65
C ILE A 62 1.19 9.06 -9.61
N ASP A 63 1.46 9.77 -10.70
CA ASP A 63 2.62 10.67 -10.82
C ASP A 63 2.66 11.78 -9.76
N GLN A 64 1.48 12.22 -9.29
CA GLN A 64 1.41 13.22 -8.22
C GLN A 64 1.79 12.65 -6.84
N TYR A 65 1.65 11.34 -6.65
CA TYR A 65 1.85 10.65 -5.36
C TYR A 65 2.67 9.36 -5.51
N PRO A 66 3.89 9.42 -6.09
CA PRO A 66 4.68 8.22 -6.39
C PRO A 66 5.13 7.49 -5.11
N HIS A 67 5.19 8.21 -3.98
CA HIS A 67 5.55 7.67 -2.67
C HIS A 67 4.51 6.71 -2.10
N PHE A 68 3.28 6.66 -2.62
CA PHE A 68 2.28 5.68 -2.17
C PHE A 68 2.74 4.23 -2.39
N ALA A 69 3.55 4.00 -3.43
CA ALA A 69 4.17 2.71 -3.66
C ALA A 69 5.16 2.29 -2.56
N CYS A 70 5.68 3.26 -1.80
CA CYS A 70 6.66 3.06 -0.73
C CYS A 70 6.00 2.95 0.66
N ILE A 71 4.66 2.91 0.73
CA ILE A 71 3.99 2.66 2.00
C ILE A 71 4.30 1.23 2.43
N HIS A 72 4.80 1.09 3.65
CA HIS A 72 5.03 -0.21 4.25
C HIS A 72 3.71 -0.85 4.69
N ARG A 73 3.54 -2.14 4.41
CA ARG A 73 2.40 -2.95 4.89
C ARG A 73 2.56 -3.37 6.34
N VAL A 74 3.79 -3.58 6.77
CA VAL A 74 4.15 -3.99 8.12
C VAL A 74 5.31 -3.16 8.64
N ALA A 75 5.53 -3.18 9.95
CA ALA A 75 6.67 -2.51 10.55
C ALA A 75 7.98 -3.03 9.92
N PRO A 76 8.85 -2.14 9.40
CA PRO A 76 10.14 -2.54 8.85
C PRO A 76 10.95 -3.37 9.87
N GLU A 77 11.61 -4.43 9.39
CA GLU A 77 12.45 -5.23 10.26
C GLU A 77 13.55 -4.38 10.91
N GLY A 78 13.77 -4.58 12.21
CA GLY A 78 14.75 -3.79 12.98
C GLY A 78 14.23 -2.44 13.51
N ASN A 79 13.15 -1.86 12.96
CA ASN A 79 12.63 -0.57 13.44
C ASN A 79 11.48 -0.74 14.44
N ARG A 80 11.84 -1.13 15.68
CA ARG A 80 10.86 -1.34 16.76
C ARG A 80 10.06 -0.08 17.12
N ALA A 81 10.62 1.11 16.88
CA ALA A 81 9.97 2.38 17.19
C ALA A 81 8.70 2.61 16.37
N LEU A 82 8.64 2.06 15.14
CA LEU A 82 7.49 2.24 14.26
C LEU A 82 6.35 1.23 14.48
N ARG A 83 6.56 0.18 15.28
CA ARG A 83 5.54 -0.87 15.53
C ARG A 83 4.15 -0.34 15.92
N PRO A 84 4.01 0.72 16.75
CA PRO A 84 2.70 1.29 17.07
C PRO A 84 1.91 1.80 15.86
N LEU A 85 2.54 2.02 14.70
CA LEU A 85 1.89 2.45 13.46
C LEU A 85 1.19 1.32 12.70
N PHE A 86 1.41 0.06 13.09
CA PHE A 86 0.95 -1.13 12.37
C PHE A 86 0.07 -2.04 13.22
N HIS A 87 -0.25 -1.63 14.46
CA HIS A 87 -1.03 -2.43 15.39
C HIS A 87 -2.42 -1.83 15.59
N GLY A 88 -3.46 -2.62 15.36
CA GLY A 88 -4.84 -2.24 15.66
C GLY A 88 -5.07 -2.10 17.15
N LEU A 89 -6.03 -1.24 17.53
CA LEU A 89 -6.44 -1.11 18.93
C LEU A 89 -7.35 -2.27 19.35
N THR A 90 -7.25 -2.63 20.63
CA THR A 90 -8.19 -3.52 21.30
C THR A 90 -8.96 -2.77 22.38
N HIS A 91 -10.00 -3.38 22.93
CA HIS A 91 -10.70 -2.81 24.09
C HIS A 91 -9.79 -2.60 25.31
N TYR A 92 -8.67 -3.34 25.43
CA TYR A 92 -7.68 -3.12 26.48
C TYR A 92 -6.97 -1.77 26.36
N ASP A 93 -6.91 -1.20 25.17
CA ASP A 93 -6.29 0.10 24.91
C ASP A 93 -7.21 1.27 25.25
N PHE A 94 -8.44 1.03 25.68
CA PHE A 94 -9.43 2.06 26.00
C PHE A 94 -9.72 2.11 27.49
N VAL A 95 -9.89 3.31 28.02
CA VAL A 95 -10.23 3.57 29.43
C VAL A 95 -11.43 4.50 29.48
N GLU A 96 -12.55 4.04 30.03
CA GLU A 96 -13.72 4.91 30.25
C GLU A 96 -13.37 6.05 31.23
N CYS A 97 -13.97 7.22 31.01
CA CYS A 97 -13.68 8.38 31.86
C CYS A 97 -14.30 8.24 33.26
N ASP A 98 -15.45 7.58 33.36
CA ASP A 98 -16.15 7.38 34.62
C ASP A 98 -17.03 6.12 34.55
N ASP A 99 -16.61 5.08 35.28
CA ASP A 99 -17.32 3.82 35.40
C ASP A 99 -18.67 3.95 36.14
N MET A 100 -18.98 5.12 36.71
CA MET A 100 -20.25 5.44 37.37
C MET A 100 -21.13 6.39 36.53
N ALA A 101 -20.65 6.89 35.39
CA ALA A 101 -21.43 7.78 34.54
C ALA A 101 -22.67 7.08 33.96
N ILE A 102 -23.75 7.85 33.82
CA ILE A 102 -25.00 7.41 33.17
C ILE A 102 -24.75 7.08 31.69
N VAL A 103 -23.88 7.84 31.03
CA VAL A 103 -23.48 7.61 29.64
C VAL A 103 -22.21 6.75 29.63
N LYS A 104 -22.35 5.49 29.19
CA LYS A 104 -21.24 4.53 29.03
C LYS A 104 -20.53 4.67 27.69
N GLY A 105 -19.34 4.07 27.60
CA GLY A 105 -18.59 3.96 26.35
C GLY A 105 -17.89 5.24 25.92
N VAL A 106 -17.79 6.25 26.78
CA VAL A 106 -17.02 7.48 26.53
C VAL A 106 -15.74 7.44 27.36
N GLY A 107 -14.61 7.55 26.68
CA GLY A 107 -13.32 7.30 27.30
C GLY A 107 -12.16 7.81 26.47
N ARG A 108 -10.96 7.38 26.82
CA ARG A 108 -9.70 7.83 26.22
C ARG A 108 -8.85 6.64 25.84
N LEU A 109 -7.93 6.88 24.93
CA LEU A 109 -6.84 5.94 24.69
C LEU A 109 -6.01 5.83 25.98
N ARG A 110 -5.68 4.59 26.37
CA ARG A 110 -4.85 4.29 27.53
C ARG A 110 -3.54 5.08 27.42
N PRO A 111 -3.07 5.76 28.49
CA PRO A 111 -1.89 6.61 28.42
C PRO A 111 -0.65 5.91 27.86
N SER A 112 -0.40 4.64 28.24
CA SER A 112 0.73 3.88 27.72
C SER A 112 0.63 3.56 26.23
N THR A 113 -0.58 3.34 25.69
CA THR A 113 -0.79 3.14 24.25
C THR A 113 -0.67 4.47 23.50
N PHE A 114 -1.21 5.56 24.05
CA PHE A 114 -1.03 6.90 23.51
C PHE A 114 0.45 7.30 23.40
N LEU A 115 1.24 7.13 24.46
CA LEU A 115 2.66 7.49 24.47
C LEU A 115 3.48 6.69 23.45
N ARG A 116 3.16 5.39 23.27
CA ARG A 116 3.79 4.57 22.23
C ARG A 116 3.47 5.07 20.82
N LEU A 117 2.20 5.39 20.55
CA LEU A 117 1.79 5.96 19.26
C LEU A 117 2.46 7.31 19.01
N GLN A 118 2.42 8.21 20.00
CA GLN A 118 3.05 9.53 19.93
C GLN A 118 4.55 9.43 19.65
N SER A 119 5.27 8.54 20.35
CA SER A 119 6.69 8.33 20.12
C SER A 119 6.98 7.82 18.71
N ALA A 120 6.14 6.94 18.16
CA ALA A 120 6.30 6.44 16.80
C ALA A 120 6.06 7.55 15.76
N CYS A 121 5.02 8.38 15.96
CA CYS A 121 4.77 9.56 15.13
C CYS A 121 5.93 10.55 15.18
N GLN A 122 6.46 10.83 16.38
CA GLN A 122 7.56 11.77 16.54
C GLN A 122 8.82 11.31 15.81
N ALA A 123 9.14 10.01 15.87
CA ALA A 123 10.29 9.46 15.13
C ALA A 123 10.18 9.72 13.62
N VAL A 124 8.98 9.66 13.05
CA VAL A 124 8.75 9.98 11.62
C VAL A 124 8.80 11.50 11.39
N ILE A 125 8.20 12.31 12.26
CA ILE A 125 8.24 13.78 12.16
C ILE A 125 9.69 14.28 12.19
N ASP A 126 10.52 13.74 13.08
CA ASP A 126 11.93 14.13 13.21
C ASP A 126 12.72 13.82 11.93
N SER A 127 12.35 12.77 11.20
CA SER A 127 13.00 12.40 9.92
C SER A 127 12.74 13.41 8.79
N VAL A 128 11.68 14.22 8.88
CA VAL A 128 11.34 15.25 7.89
C VAL A 128 12.44 16.31 7.76
N GLY A 129 13.16 16.60 8.84
CA GLY A 129 14.24 17.59 8.85
C GLY A 129 15.40 17.25 7.90
N GLY A 130 15.56 15.99 7.50
CA GLY A 130 16.58 15.55 6.55
C GLY A 130 16.20 15.73 5.08
N VAL A 131 14.98 16.15 4.77
CA VAL A 131 14.49 16.21 3.39
C VAL A 131 14.78 17.58 2.75
N ASN A 132 15.53 17.57 1.65
CA ASN A 132 15.70 18.73 0.77
C ASN A 132 14.75 18.63 -0.44
N GLY A 133 14.14 19.74 -0.85
CA GLY A 133 13.21 19.73 -1.99
C GLY A 133 12.61 21.09 -2.30
N SER A 134 11.69 21.12 -3.28
CA SER A 134 10.98 22.35 -3.65
C SER A 134 10.00 22.80 -2.55
N ASN A 135 9.64 24.09 -2.54
CA ASN A 135 8.71 24.64 -1.56
C ASN A 135 7.35 23.93 -1.55
N THR A 136 6.83 23.54 -2.71
CA THR A 136 5.57 22.78 -2.82
C THR A 136 5.66 21.44 -2.11
N MET A 137 6.80 20.75 -2.22
CA MET A 137 7.02 19.45 -1.58
C MET A 137 7.17 19.59 -0.08
N LEU A 138 7.96 20.56 0.38
CA LEU A 138 8.10 20.87 1.80
C LEU A 138 6.76 21.28 2.42
N SER A 139 5.90 21.98 1.68
CA SER A 139 4.52 22.29 2.08
C SER A 139 3.68 21.02 2.26
N GLY A 140 3.82 20.05 1.35
CA GLY A 140 3.18 18.74 1.47
C GLY A 140 3.58 18.01 2.76
N LEU A 141 4.88 17.93 3.04
CA LEU A 141 5.40 17.30 4.27
C LEU A 141 4.87 18.00 5.53
N ARG A 142 4.91 19.34 5.56
CA ARG A 142 4.37 20.13 6.70
C ARG A 142 2.88 19.89 6.92
N SER A 143 2.11 19.76 5.85
CA SER A 143 0.67 19.48 5.94
C SER A 143 0.38 18.15 6.63
N HIS A 144 1.19 17.11 6.35
CA HIS A 144 1.09 15.83 7.04
C HIS A 144 1.44 15.96 8.52
N VAL A 145 2.54 16.66 8.84
CA VAL A 145 2.96 16.91 10.23
C VAL A 145 1.84 17.60 11.02
N SER A 146 1.27 18.68 10.50
CA SER A 146 0.17 19.39 11.17
C SER A 146 -1.07 18.51 11.36
N LEU A 147 -1.38 17.63 10.40
CA LEU A 147 -2.50 16.69 10.54
C LEU A 147 -2.22 15.64 11.63
N ILE A 148 -1.00 15.11 11.72
CA ILE A 148 -0.59 14.17 12.77
C ILE A 148 -0.68 14.83 14.14
N GLU A 149 -0.15 16.04 14.29
CA GLU A 149 -0.22 16.80 15.54
C GLU A 149 -1.66 17.07 15.97
N LEU A 150 -2.54 17.44 15.03
CA LEU A 150 -3.97 17.62 15.29
C LEU A 150 -4.63 16.33 15.79
N LEU A 151 -4.37 15.19 15.13
CA LEU A 151 -4.97 13.91 15.51
C LEU A 151 -4.47 13.41 16.87
N LEU A 152 -3.17 13.56 17.14
CA LEU A 152 -2.59 13.27 18.46
C LEU A 152 -3.17 14.19 19.54
N GLY A 153 -3.30 15.48 19.26
CA GLY A 153 -3.94 16.44 20.15
C GLY A 153 -5.38 16.04 20.48
N ARG A 154 -6.15 15.57 19.50
CA ARG A 154 -7.52 15.07 19.71
C ARG A 154 -7.55 13.80 20.57
N LEU A 155 -6.68 12.83 20.30
CA LEU A 155 -6.55 11.61 21.10
C LEU A 155 -6.17 11.90 22.55
N HIS A 156 -5.35 12.94 22.77
CA HIS A 156 -4.92 13.36 24.10
C HIS A 156 -6.01 14.15 24.84
N ALA A 157 -6.66 15.10 24.17
CA ALA A 157 -7.52 16.10 24.82
C ALA A 157 -8.98 15.66 24.97
N LEU A 158 -9.53 14.91 24.01
CA LEU A 158 -10.97 14.67 23.93
C LEU A 158 -11.34 13.24 24.38
N PRO A 159 -12.29 13.09 25.32
CA PRO A 159 -12.92 11.81 25.53
C PRO A 159 -13.86 11.51 24.36
N MET A 160 -13.80 10.29 23.84
CA MET A 160 -14.51 9.86 22.65
C MET A 160 -15.06 8.45 22.84
N SER A 161 -16.01 8.03 21.99
CA SER A 161 -16.39 6.62 21.95
C SER A 161 -15.24 5.74 21.48
N PHE A 162 -15.23 4.46 21.87
CA PHE A 162 -14.22 3.51 21.41
C PHE A 162 -14.07 3.53 19.87
N ALA A 163 -15.19 3.55 19.15
CA ALA A 163 -15.18 3.64 17.68
C ALA A 163 -14.47 4.90 17.16
N ARG A 164 -14.70 6.06 17.78
CA ARG A 164 -14.02 7.30 17.38
C ARG A 164 -12.54 7.29 17.74
N VAL A 165 -12.16 6.64 18.86
CA VAL A 165 -10.74 6.42 19.20
C VAL A 165 -10.08 5.54 18.15
N CYS A 166 -10.69 4.41 17.78
CA CYS A 166 -10.19 3.53 16.72
C CYS A 166 -10.01 4.26 15.39
N LEU A 167 -11.03 5.00 14.93
CA LEU A 167 -10.92 5.78 13.68
C LEU A 167 -9.83 6.84 13.75
N THR A 168 -9.71 7.54 14.87
CA THR A 168 -8.69 8.60 15.03
C THR A 168 -7.29 8.00 15.07
N VAL A 169 -7.09 6.84 15.72
CA VAL A 169 -5.81 6.12 15.72
C VAL A 169 -5.50 5.58 14.33
N ALA A 170 -6.44 4.92 13.65
CA ALA A 170 -6.24 4.42 12.29
C ALA A 170 -5.84 5.54 11.33
N GLU A 171 -6.50 6.70 11.41
CA GLU A 171 -6.13 7.87 10.60
C GLU A 171 -4.74 8.42 10.97
N THR A 172 -4.41 8.48 12.26
CA THR A 172 -3.06 8.87 12.72
C THR A 172 -2.00 7.95 12.14
N GLN A 173 -2.22 6.63 12.21
CA GLN A 173 -1.33 5.61 11.69
C GLN A 173 -1.21 5.71 10.16
N ARG A 174 -2.32 5.93 9.45
CA ARG A 174 -2.35 6.09 7.99
C ARG A 174 -1.50 7.29 7.55
N VAL A 175 -1.80 8.48 8.09
CA VAL A 175 -1.09 9.72 7.72
C VAL A 175 0.39 9.64 8.10
N THR A 176 0.72 9.02 9.24
CA THR A 176 2.12 8.87 9.67
C THR A 176 2.89 7.91 8.75
N ARG A 177 2.28 6.78 8.33
CA ARG A 177 2.90 5.84 7.38
C ARG A 177 3.07 6.46 6.00
N GLU A 178 2.11 7.26 5.56
CA GLU A 178 2.20 8.04 4.31
C GLU A 178 3.36 9.04 4.37
N LEU A 179 3.50 9.80 5.48
CA LEU A 179 4.63 10.70 5.69
C LEU A 179 5.97 9.96 5.70
N HIS A 180 6.06 8.80 6.36
CA HIS A 180 7.27 7.97 6.35
C HIS A 180 7.65 7.54 4.93
N ALA A 181 6.68 7.03 4.17
CA ALA A 181 6.87 6.65 2.77
C ALA A 181 7.30 7.83 1.90
N PHE A 182 6.76 9.03 2.15
CA PHE A 182 7.19 10.25 1.48
C PHE A 182 8.67 10.54 1.77
N VAL A 183 9.09 10.53 3.03
CA VAL A 183 10.48 10.77 3.43
C VAL A 183 11.42 9.75 2.78
N GLU A 184 11.11 8.45 2.85
CA GLU A 184 11.93 7.41 2.22
C GLU A 184 11.98 7.54 0.70
N TYR A 185 10.85 7.82 0.06
CA TYR A 185 10.80 8.07 -1.38
C TYR A 185 11.75 9.20 -1.76
N MET A 186 11.76 10.29 -1.00
CA MET A 186 12.59 11.45 -1.31
C MET A 186 14.06 11.30 -0.99
N THR A 187 14.40 10.57 0.07
CA THR A 187 15.78 10.47 0.58
C THR A 187 16.52 9.24 0.07
N ILE A 188 15.80 8.18 -0.30
CA ILE A 188 16.35 6.90 -0.72
C ILE A 188 15.97 6.62 -2.18
N TYR A 189 14.69 6.42 -2.46
CA TYR A 189 14.28 5.83 -3.74
C TYR A 189 14.44 6.77 -4.93
N LYS A 190 13.96 8.01 -4.83
CA LYS A 190 14.02 8.99 -5.93
C LYS A 190 15.46 9.31 -6.36
N PRO A 191 16.41 9.61 -5.46
CA PRO A 191 17.82 9.79 -5.84
C PRO A 191 18.41 8.57 -6.56
N LEU A 192 18.04 7.36 -6.16
CA LEU A 192 18.51 6.12 -6.80
C LEU A 192 17.88 5.88 -8.18
N MET A 193 16.61 6.26 -8.35
CA MET A 193 15.95 6.25 -9.66
C MET A 193 16.60 7.25 -10.62
N GLU A 194 16.95 8.44 -10.14
CA GLU A 194 17.53 9.54 -10.93
C GLU A 194 19.06 9.43 -11.12
N ALA A 195 19.72 8.58 -10.32
CA ALA A 195 21.15 8.34 -10.45
C ALA A 195 21.47 7.87 -11.88
N PRO A 196 22.53 8.41 -12.52
CA PRO A 196 22.98 8.00 -13.84
C PRO A 196 23.05 6.48 -13.95
N GLU A 197 22.85 5.93 -15.16
CA GLU A 197 22.94 4.49 -15.38
C GLU A 197 24.33 3.98 -14.96
N SER A 198 24.38 3.46 -13.74
CA SER A 198 25.49 2.72 -13.21
C SER A 198 25.24 1.26 -13.61
N ASN A 199 26.30 0.56 -14.03
CA ASN A 199 26.27 -0.90 -14.22
C ASN A 199 26.02 -1.67 -12.90
N ALA A 200 25.68 -0.97 -11.80
CA ALA A 200 25.30 -1.57 -10.54
C ALA A 200 24.02 -2.43 -10.71
N PRO A 201 23.98 -3.62 -10.09
CA PRO A 201 22.81 -4.46 -10.12
C PRO A 201 21.61 -3.76 -9.46
N SER A 202 20.40 -4.11 -9.90
CA SER A 202 19.16 -3.64 -9.27
C SER A 202 19.16 -3.99 -7.78
N MET A 203 18.54 -3.12 -6.98
CA MET A 203 18.40 -3.35 -5.55
C MET A 203 17.58 -4.62 -5.26
N PRO A 204 17.84 -5.30 -4.13
CA PRO A 204 16.95 -6.35 -3.68
C PRO A 204 15.55 -5.78 -3.49
N ILE A 205 14.53 -6.58 -3.80
CA ILE A 205 13.15 -6.18 -3.61
C ILE A 205 12.82 -6.02 -2.12
N ASP A 206 12.07 -4.96 -1.82
CA ASP A 206 11.38 -4.81 -0.54
C ASP A 206 9.93 -5.30 -0.64
N ASP A 207 9.74 -6.57 -0.31
CA ASP A 207 8.43 -7.23 -0.28
C ASP A 207 7.53 -6.73 0.87
N MET A 208 7.94 -5.76 1.68
CA MET A 208 7.09 -5.13 2.70
C MET A 208 6.38 -3.89 2.16
N LEU A 209 6.81 -3.34 1.02
CA LEU A 209 6.17 -2.20 0.38
C LEU A 209 4.88 -2.59 -0.34
N VAL A 210 3.92 -1.67 -0.33
CA VAL A 210 2.67 -1.80 -1.09
C VAL A 210 2.96 -2.00 -2.58
N GLY A 211 3.95 -1.28 -3.12
CA GLY A 211 4.29 -1.29 -4.55
C GLY A 211 3.26 -0.56 -5.39
N ALA A 212 3.38 -0.65 -6.72
CA ALA A 212 2.38 -0.06 -7.61
C ALA A 212 2.18 -0.85 -8.90
N PHE A 213 1.02 -0.66 -9.50
CA PHE A 213 0.73 -1.08 -10.85
C PHE A 213 0.98 0.05 -11.86
N SER A 214 1.75 -0.23 -12.91
CA SER A 214 1.96 0.71 -14.01
C SER A 214 2.25 -0.02 -15.32
N ASN A 215 1.72 0.52 -16.42
CA ASN A 215 2.09 0.12 -17.77
C ASN A 215 3.11 1.09 -18.41
N ASP A 216 3.48 2.16 -17.72
CA ASP A 216 4.57 3.04 -18.17
C ASP A 216 5.91 2.34 -17.97
N ALA A 217 6.59 2.08 -19.09
CA ALA A 217 7.88 1.40 -19.12
C ALA A 217 8.94 2.09 -18.24
N THR A 218 8.91 3.42 -18.16
CA THR A 218 9.83 4.23 -17.35
C THR A 218 9.62 3.97 -15.87
N VAL A 219 8.35 3.91 -15.44
CA VAL A 219 7.99 3.64 -14.03
C VAL A 219 8.39 2.21 -13.67
N VAL A 220 8.06 1.24 -14.52
CA VAL A 220 8.42 -0.18 -14.32
C VAL A 220 9.93 -0.34 -14.18
N GLN A 221 10.71 0.24 -15.09
CA GLN A 221 12.17 0.17 -15.04
C GLN A 221 12.74 0.83 -13.78
N ARG A 222 12.25 2.01 -13.40
CA ARG A 222 12.70 2.73 -12.20
C ARG A 222 12.38 1.98 -10.91
N PHE A 223 11.16 1.47 -10.78
CA PHE A 223 10.73 0.73 -9.58
C PHE A 223 11.48 -0.59 -9.46
N PHE A 224 11.66 -1.30 -10.58
CA PHE A 224 12.50 -2.49 -10.64
C PHE A 224 13.94 -2.19 -10.20
N LYS A 225 14.54 -1.11 -10.72
CA LYS A 225 15.92 -0.70 -10.40
C LYS A 225 16.12 -0.50 -8.90
N VAL A 226 15.17 0.13 -8.22
CA VAL A 226 15.28 0.47 -6.79
C VAL A 226 14.58 -0.52 -5.85
N GLY A 227 14.14 -1.67 -6.35
CA GLY A 227 13.57 -2.73 -5.51
C GLY A 227 12.15 -2.45 -5.00
N ILE A 228 11.41 -1.50 -5.58
CA ILE A 228 9.99 -1.30 -5.27
C ILE A 228 9.17 -2.35 -6.04
N PRO A 229 8.25 -3.09 -5.40
CA PRO A 229 7.39 -4.03 -6.08
C PRO A 229 6.56 -3.32 -7.18
N VAL A 230 6.59 -3.88 -8.39
CA VAL A 230 5.84 -3.34 -9.52
C VAL A 230 5.09 -4.43 -10.27
N TRP A 231 3.87 -4.12 -10.69
CA TRP A 231 3.05 -5.00 -11.53
C TRP A 231 2.65 -4.25 -12.80
N ARG A 232 2.51 -4.98 -13.90
CA ARG A 232 2.00 -4.44 -15.17
C ARG A 232 1.02 -5.41 -15.81
N MET A 233 0.11 -4.87 -16.61
CA MET A 233 -0.84 -5.68 -17.37
C MET A 233 -0.32 -5.85 -18.78
N VAL A 234 -0.36 -7.08 -19.26
CA VAL A 234 0.13 -7.46 -20.58
C VAL A 234 -1.03 -8.11 -21.32
N ALA A 235 -1.35 -7.59 -22.50
CA ALA A 235 -2.35 -8.21 -23.36
C ALA A 235 -1.84 -9.56 -23.87
N MET A 236 -2.74 -10.52 -24.03
CA MET A 236 -2.36 -11.90 -24.38
C MET A 236 -1.61 -12.00 -25.71
N LYS A 237 -1.88 -11.10 -26.66
CA LYS A 237 -1.17 -10.98 -27.95
C LYS A 237 0.31 -10.60 -27.80
N ASP A 238 0.66 -9.89 -26.73
CA ASP A 238 2.00 -9.35 -26.49
C ASP A 238 2.85 -10.31 -25.63
N LEU A 239 2.27 -11.41 -25.14
CA LEU A 239 2.94 -12.41 -24.31
C LEU A 239 4.08 -13.15 -25.00
N LEU A 240 4.08 -13.21 -26.34
CA LEU A 240 5.09 -13.94 -27.11
C LEU A 240 6.51 -13.42 -26.88
N GLY A 241 6.67 -12.16 -26.47
CA GLY A 241 7.96 -11.54 -26.19
C GLY A 241 8.35 -11.49 -24.72
N ILE A 242 7.54 -12.05 -23.81
CA ILE A 242 7.73 -11.89 -22.37
C ILE A 242 7.99 -13.24 -21.73
N CYS A 243 9.09 -13.34 -20.99
CA CYS A 243 9.37 -14.51 -20.18
C CYS A 243 8.50 -14.46 -18.90
N ILE A 244 7.78 -15.54 -18.58
CA ILE A 244 7.10 -15.69 -17.29
C ILE A 244 7.60 -16.96 -16.62
N ASN A 245 8.21 -16.83 -15.45
CA ASN A 245 8.85 -17.96 -14.76
C ASN A 245 7.83 -18.83 -14.03
N ASN A 246 6.80 -18.23 -13.44
CA ASN A 246 5.78 -18.94 -12.67
C ASN A 246 4.40 -18.31 -12.85
N LEU A 247 3.36 -19.12 -12.75
CA LEU A 247 1.99 -18.65 -12.57
C LEU A 247 1.58 -18.78 -11.11
N SER A 248 0.94 -17.76 -10.57
CA SER A 248 0.42 -17.75 -9.21
C SER A 248 -1.00 -17.20 -9.20
N GLU A 249 -1.85 -17.72 -8.32
CA GLU A 249 -3.13 -17.08 -8.04
C GLU A 249 -2.93 -15.77 -7.29
N PHE A 250 -3.98 -14.94 -7.27
CA PHE A 250 -3.98 -13.76 -6.43
C PHE A 250 -3.77 -14.17 -4.97
N THR A 251 -2.71 -13.63 -4.38
CA THR A 251 -2.46 -13.76 -2.97
C THR A 251 -3.40 -12.80 -2.27
N THR A 252 -4.29 -13.36 -1.44
CA THR A 252 -4.88 -12.55 -0.37
C THR A 252 -3.72 -12.23 0.57
N PRO A 253 -3.32 -10.96 0.75
CA PRO A 253 -2.24 -10.65 1.69
C PRO A 253 -2.58 -11.29 3.05
N PRO A 254 -1.60 -11.80 3.80
CA PRO A 254 -1.85 -12.40 5.12
C PRO A 254 -2.49 -11.42 6.12
N PHE A 255 -2.55 -10.14 5.75
CA PHE A 255 -3.16 -9.03 6.47
C PHE A 255 -4.58 -8.73 6.02
N VAL A 256 -5.36 -9.73 5.56
CA VAL A 256 -6.82 -9.54 5.47
C VAL A 256 -7.26 -9.01 6.82
N GLU A 257 -7.67 -7.74 6.85
CA GLU A 257 -8.24 -7.15 8.04
C GLU A 257 -9.49 -7.99 8.31
N GLU A 258 -9.60 -8.54 9.50
CA GLU A 258 -10.92 -8.94 9.98
C GLU A 258 -11.86 -7.77 9.70
N PRO A 259 -13.07 -8.02 9.15
CA PRO A 259 -13.97 -6.94 8.75
C PRO A 259 -14.05 -5.92 9.87
N CYS A 260 -13.80 -4.65 9.53
CA CYS A 260 -13.59 -3.58 10.50
C CYS A 260 -14.60 -3.75 11.65
N PRO A 261 -14.14 -3.98 12.90
CA PRO A 261 -15.03 -4.33 14.01
C PRO A 261 -16.00 -3.18 14.34
N LEU A 262 -15.74 -2.00 13.78
CA LEU A 262 -16.62 -0.86 13.83
C LEU A 262 -17.81 -1.08 12.90
N ARG A 263 -18.94 -1.51 13.48
CA ARG A 263 -20.23 -1.41 12.83
C ARG A 263 -20.65 0.07 12.80
N LEU A 264 -20.22 0.78 11.77
CA LEU A 264 -20.70 2.12 11.51
C LEU A 264 -22.19 2.05 11.17
N PRO A 265 -23.03 2.95 11.71
CA PRO A 265 -24.43 2.99 11.35
C PRO A 265 -24.55 3.22 9.84
N THR A 266 -25.39 2.43 9.17
CA THR A 266 -25.66 2.58 7.75
C THR A 266 -26.30 3.94 7.50
N VAL A 267 -25.52 4.91 7.02
CA VAL A 267 -25.98 6.28 6.78
C VAL A 267 -26.81 6.38 5.49
N PHE A 268 -26.64 5.41 4.58
CA PHE A 268 -27.39 5.32 3.33
C PHE A 268 -27.88 3.89 3.07
N VAL A 269 -29.20 3.72 2.99
CA VAL A 269 -29.86 2.49 2.55
C VAL A 269 -30.63 2.85 1.28
N GLY A 270 -29.97 2.74 0.13
CA GLY A 270 -30.57 2.99 -1.17
C GLY A 270 -29.97 2.05 -2.21
N SER A 271 -30.79 1.61 -3.17
CA SER A 271 -30.32 0.82 -4.31
C SER A 271 -29.45 1.69 -5.21
N SER A 272 -28.28 1.17 -5.63
CA SER A 272 -27.40 1.79 -6.62
C SER A 272 -28.08 2.03 -7.98
N GLU A 273 -29.29 1.53 -8.18
CA GLU A 273 -30.03 1.59 -9.44
C GLU A 273 -30.98 2.80 -9.54
N VAL A 274 -31.01 3.70 -8.56
CA VAL A 274 -31.83 4.93 -8.63
C VAL A 274 -30.94 6.15 -8.83
N PRO A 275 -30.77 6.63 -10.08
CA PRO A 275 -29.91 7.77 -10.39
C PRO A 275 -30.64 9.08 -10.09
N GLN A 276 -30.78 9.44 -8.82
CA GLN A 276 -31.14 10.79 -8.39
C GLN A 276 -30.46 11.13 -7.05
N ASP A 277 -29.14 11.34 -7.09
CA ASP A 277 -28.48 12.53 -6.51
C ASP A 277 -26.97 12.38 -6.68
N SER A 278 -26.48 12.84 -7.82
CA SER A 278 -25.07 12.83 -8.20
C SER A 278 -24.29 13.95 -7.50
N ARG A 279 -24.10 13.85 -6.19
CA ARG A 279 -23.04 14.55 -5.43
C ARG A 279 -22.66 13.69 -4.22
N LEU A 280 -21.39 13.29 -4.15
CA LEU A 280 -20.76 12.42 -3.13
C LEU A 280 -20.72 10.92 -3.48
N HIS A 281 -20.05 10.57 -4.58
CA HIS A 281 -19.41 9.27 -4.70
C HIS A 281 -17.91 9.49 -4.89
N TYR A 282 -17.14 9.31 -3.82
CA TYR A 282 -15.81 8.71 -3.77
C TYR A 282 -15.32 8.77 -2.31
N ALA A 283 -14.62 7.71 -1.91
CA ALA A 283 -14.01 7.46 -0.59
C ALA A 283 -14.96 6.88 0.46
N LEU A 284 -14.93 5.55 0.61
CA LEU A 284 -14.80 4.87 1.91
C LEU A 284 -14.52 3.36 1.80
N ASP A 285 -14.54 2.75 0.60
CA ASP A 285 -14.29 1.30 0.46
C ASP A 285 -12.83 0.91 0.17
N ALA A 286 -11.85 1.76 0.49
CA ALA A 286 -10.42 1.50 0.22
C ALA A 286 -9.53 1.38 1.47
N LEU A 287 -10.11 1.30 2.67
CA LEU A 287 -9.38 1.04 3.92
C LEU A 287 -10.18 0.05 4.77
N GLY A 288 -9.97 -1.23 4.46
CA GLY A 288 -10.47 -2.44 5.09
C GLY A 288 -9.78 -3.63 4.44
#